data_AF-A0A2A2D1F9-F1
#
_entry.id   AF-A0A2A2D1F9-F1
#
_cell.length_a   1.000
_cell.length_b   1.000
_cell.length_c   1.000
_cell.angle_alpha   90.00
_cell.angle_beta   90.00
_cell.angle_gamma   90.00
#
_symmetry.space_group_name_H-M   'P 1'
#
loop_
_entity.id
_entity.type
_entity.pdbx_description
1 polymer ?
#
loop_
_entity_poly.entity_id
_entity_poly.type
_entity_poly.pdbx_seq_one_letter_code
_entity_poly.pdbx_strand_id
1 'polypeptide(L)'
;MLVVGGASGMGKTGVGRALARRYGVPVVEVDDIVEALLAVTLPEHLPEVHFWRTHPEAARRTPESVVERQIAIAEALAPAIEAVVANHVGTDTPVILEGDYVLPGPATPRGPVRAVFLHEDDEAQVAANYLRREPEAGPQRHRARVSVLYGRWLAAQARAAGVPVVAPRPWKDLAGRVAETVEDTSAETVAPPRSTAAESLPRSPAA
;
A
#
# COMPACT_ATOMS: atom_id res chain seq x y z
N MET A 1 -10.22 9.02 -0.60
CA MET A 1 -9.95 7.78 0.18
C MET A 1 -8.46 7.58 0.37
N LEU A 2 -8.04 6.67 1.27
CA LEU A 2 -6.62 6.38 1.52
C LEU A 2 -6.33 4.87 1.40
N VAL A 3 -5.23 4.55 0.73
CA VAL A 3 -4.67 3.20 0.59
C VAL A 3 -3.43 3.06 1.48
N VAL A 4 -3.37 2.00 2.28
CA VAL A 4 -2.22 1.64 3.12
C VAL A 4 -1.66 0.30 2.65
N GLY A 5 -0.58 0.35 1.87
CA GLY A 5 0.08 -0.82 1.30
C GLY A 5 1.33 -1.26 2.07
N GLY A 6 1.88 -2.42 1.71
CA GLY A 6 3.12 -2.97 2.27
C GLY A 6 3.01 -4.45 2.60
N ALA A 7 4.13 -5.14 2.79
CA ALA A 7 4.09 -6.58 3.05
C ALA A 7 3.44 -6.94 4.40
N SER A 8 3.16 -8.22 4.62
CA SER A 8 2.73 -8.72 5.93
C SER A 8 3.80 -8.43 7.00
N GLY A 9 3.37 -8.18 8.24
CA GLY A 9 4.27 -7.86 9.35
C GLY A 9 4.74 -6.40 9.46
N MET A 10 4.33 -5.53 8.52
CA MET A 10 4.74 -4.11 8.48
C MET A 10 3.89 -3.16 9.34
N GLY A 11 2.87 -3.67 10.04
CA GLY A 11 2.01 -2.87 10.92
C GLY A 11 0.82 -2.15 10.26
N LYS A 12 0.50 -2.49 9.01
CA LYS A 12 -0.60 -1.89 8.22
C LYS A 12 -1.93 -1.91 8.94
N THR A 13 -2.40 -3.06 9.41
CA THR A 13 -3.70 -3.19 10.10
C THR A 13 -3.81 -2.26 11.31
N GLY A 14 -2.72 -2.07 12.07
CA GLY A 14 -2.68 -1.12 13.19
C GLY A 14 -2.85 0.33 12.74
N VAL A 15 -2.12 0.70 11.69
CA VAL A 15 -2.21 2.03 11.06
C VAL A 15 -3.59 2.26 10.45
N GLY A 16 -4.09 1.32 9.63
CA GLY A 16 -5.38 1.43 8.96
C GLY A 16 -6.52 1.63 9.94
N ARG A 17 -6.55 0.86 11.04
CA ARG A 17 -7.53 1.03 12.12
C ARG A 17 -7.39 2.36 12.86
N ALA A 18 -6.18 2.84 13.08
CA ALA A 18 -5.96 4.13 13.72
C ALA A 18 -6.43 5.31 12.84
N LEU A 19 -6.13 5.26 11.53
CA LEU A 19 -6.55 6.27 10.56
C LEU A 19 -8.07 6.24 10.33
N ALA A 20 -8.67 5.05 10.24
CA ALA A 20 -10.11 4.90 10.16
C ALA A 20 -10.83 5.58 11.33
N ARG A 21 -10.35 5.36 12.56
CA ARG A 21 -10.87 6.08 13.75
C ARG A 21 -10.64 7.58 13.68
N ARG A 22 -9.45 8.02 13.25
CA ARG A 22 -9.11 9.45 13.14
C ARG A 22 -10.01 10.19 12.15
N TYR A 23 -10.30 9.58 11.00
CA TYR A 23 -11.05 10.21 9.92
C TYR A 23 -12.55 9.85 9.90
N GLY A 24 -13.02 8.97 10.79
CA GLY A 24 -14.42 8.58 10.87
C GLY A 24 -14.91 7.77 9.66
N VAL A 25 -14.02 6.97 9.04
CA VAL A 25 -14.31 6.17 7.84
C VAL A 25 -14.07 4.68 8.11
N PRO A 26 -14.72 3.76 7.39
CA PRO A 26 -14.50 2.32 7.58
C PRO A 26 -13.17 1.85 6.99
N VAL A 27 -12.77 0.62 7.37
CA VAL A 27 -11.63 -0.10 6.78
C VAL A 27 -12.14 -1.15 5.80
N VAL A 28 -11.47 -1.30 4.67
CA VAL A 28 -11.59 -2.42 3.75
C VAL A 28 -10.26 -3.17 3.77
N GLU A 29 -10.25 -4.40 4.30
CA GLU A 29 -9.08 -5.27 4.32
C GLU A 29 -9.06 -6.07 2.99
N VAL A 30 -7.97 -5.99 2.22
CA VAL A 30 -7.86 -6.73 0.94
C VAL A 30 -7.94 -8.23 1.14
N ASP A 31 -7.55 -8.73 2.31
CA ASP A 31 -7.70 -10.14 2.68
C ASP A 31 -9.18 -10.59 2.57
N ASP A 32 -10.15 -9.72 2.89
CA ASP A 32 -11.58 -10.02 2.72
C ASP A 32 -11.98 -10.13 1.23
N ILE A 33 -11.37 -9.32 0.36
CA ILE A 33 -11.58 -9.41 -1.10
C ILE A 33 -11.02 -10.74 -1.61
N VAL A 34 -9.83 -11.14 -1.14
CA VAL A 34 -9.22 -12.42 -1.51
C VAL A 34 -10.12 -13.58 -1.08
N GLU A 35 -10.59 -13.59 0.17
CA GLU A 35 -11.48 -14.64 0.66
C GLU A 35 -12.82 -14.68 -0.10
N ALA A 36 -13.40 -13.53 -0.41
CA ALA A 36 -14.62 -13.46 -1.21
C ALA A 36 -14.41 -14.05 -2.63
N LEU A 37 -13.32 -13.69 -3.31
CA LEU A 37 -12.98 -14.23 -4.62
C LEU A 37 -12.74 -15.74 -4.55
N LEU A 38 -12.01 -16.22 -3.55
CA LEU A 38 -11.75 -17.65 -3.34
C LEU A 38 -13.03 -18.46 -3.06
N ALA A 39 -14.06 -17.83 -2.49
CA ALA A 39 -15.34 -18.49 -2.21
C ALA A 39 -16.24 -18.63 -3.45
N VAL A 40 -16.11 -17.74 -4.45
CA VAL A 40 -17.00 -17.70 -5.62
C VAL A 40 -16.31 -18.06 -6.94
N THR A 41 -15.01 -18.36 -6.90
CA THR A 41 -14.23 -18.78 -8.08
C THR A 41 -13.61 -20.16 -7.87
N LEU A 42 -13.21 -20.79 -8.97
CA LEU A 42 -12.46 -22.05 -8.96
C LEU A 42 -11.01 -21.77 -9.39
N PRO A 43 -10.05 -22.66 -9.07
CA PRO A 43 -8.66 -22.50 -9.49
C PRO A 43 -8.49 -22.30 -11.00
N GLU A 44 -9.32 -22.91 -11.84
CA GLU A 44 -9.31 -22.73 -13.30
C GLU A 44 -9.77 -21.33 -13.75
N HIS A 45 -10.56 -20.63 -12.93
CA HIS A 45 -11.04 -19.27 -13.24
C HIS A 45 -10.01 -18.22 -12.83
N LEU A 46 -9.34 -18.42 -11.68
CA LEU A 46 -8.44 -17.44 -11.09
C LEU A 46 -7.19 -18.11 -10.48
N PRO A 47 -6.33 -18.73 -11.31
CA PRO A 47 -5.29 -19.65 -10.84
C PRO A 47 -4.28 -19.01 -9.89
N GLU A 48 -3.89 -17.76 -10.14
CA GLU A 48 -2.95 -17.06 -9.28
C GLU A 48 -3.51 -16.86 -7.87
N VAL A 49 -4.77 -16.40 -7.74
CA VAL A 49 -5.39 -16.18 -6.43
C VAL A 49 -5.57 -17.50 -5.66
N HIS A 50 -5.85 -18.60 -6.36
CA HIS A 50 -5.95 -19.95 -5.76
C HIS A 50 -4.60 -20.63 -5.54
N PHE A 51 -3.47 -20.01 -5.89
CA PHE A 51 -2.16 -20.66 -5.92
C PHE A 51 -1.78 -21.28 -4.57
N TRP A 52 -1.95 -20.56 -3.46
CA TRP A 52 -1.60 -21.07 -2.13
C TRP A 52 -2.52 -22.20 -1.64
N ARG A 53 -3.77 -22.27 -2.11
CA ARG A 53 -4.70 -23.36 -1.77
C ARG A 53 -4.37 -24.63 -2.56
N THR A 54 -3.92 -24.49 -3.79
CA THR A 54 -3.62 -25.61 -4.70
C THR A 54 -2.17 -26.11 -4.58
N HIS A 55 -1.25 -25.24 -4.16
CA HIS A 55 0.18 -25.51 -4.04
C HIS A 55 0.73 -25.03 -2.68
N PRO A 56 0.18 -25.51 -1.54
CA PRO A 56 0.60 -25.03 -0.22
C PRO A 56 2.09 -25.31 0.08
N GLU A 57 2.68 -26.34 -0.55
CA GLU A 57 4.10 -26.65 -0.44
C GLU A 57 5.01 -25.56 -1.04
N ALA A 58 4.49 -24.75 -1.97
CA ALA A 58 5.23 -23.67 -2.59
C ALA A 58 5.66 -22.60 -1.56
N ALA A 59 4.93 -22.46 -0.46
CA ALA A 59 5.28 -21.57 0.65
C ALA A 59 6.59 -21.94 1.38
N ARG A 60 7.17 -23.11 1.08
CA ARG A 60 8.45 -23.59 1.65
C ARG A 60 9.62 -23.52 0.65
N ARG A 61 9.39 -23.01 -0.56
CA ARG A 61 10.43 -22.81 -1.57
C ARG A 61 11.40 -21.70 -1.14
N THR A 62 12.35 -21.35 -2.00
CA THR A 62 13.25 -20.23 -1.72
C THR A 62 12.44 -18.94 -1.51
N PRO A 63 12.87 -18.03 -0.61
CA PRO A 63 12.16 -16.78 -0.39
C PRO A 63 11.88 -16.00 -1.68
N GLU A 64 12.83 -15.98 -2.61
CA GLU A 64 12.72 -15.33 -3.91
C GLU A 64 11.60 -15.92 -4.76
N SER A 65 11.46 -17.25 -4.80
CA SER A 65 10.37 -17.91 -5.53
C SER A 65 9.00 -17.64 -4.90
N VAL A 66 8.94 -17.53 -3.56
CA VAL A 66 7.70 -17.15 -2.86
C VAL A 66 7.33 -15.69 -3.19
N VAL A 67 8.31 -14.79 -3.28
CA VAL A 67 8.10 -13.38 -3.66
C VAL A 67 7.57 -13.26 -5.09
N GLU A 68 8.13 -13.99 -6.06
CA GLU A 68 7.61 -14.03 -7.44
C GLU A 68 6.13 -14.41 -7.47
N ARG A 69 5.72 -15.36 -6.64
CA ARG A 69 4.31 -15.76 -6.52
C ARG A 69 3.45 -14.70 -5.84
N GLN A 70 3.95 -14.02 -4.80
CA GLN A 70 3.23 -12.89 -4.20
C GLN A 70 3.01 -11.75 -5.20
N ILE A 71 3.99 -11.46 -6.05
CA ILE A 71 3.89 -10.47 -7.12
C ILE A 71 2.79 -10.87 -8.12
N ALA A 72 2.82 -12.11 -8.62
CA ALA A 72 1.81 -12.60 -9.56
C ALA A 72 0.38 -12.53 -8.97
N ILE A 73 0.22 -12.82 -7.68
CA ILE A 73 -1.06 -12.69 -6.98
C ILE A 73 -1.49 -11.22 -6.88
N ALA A 74 -0.58 -10.31 -6.51
CA ALA A 74 -0.88 -8.88 -6.42
C ALA A 74 -1.33 -8.31 -7.77
N GLU A 75 -0.65 -8.70 -8.86
CA GLU A 75 -1.00 -8.32 -10.22
C GLU A 75 -2.37 -8.89 -10.63
N ALA A 76 -2.66 -10.15 -10.30
CA ALA A 76 -3.96 -10.77 -10.58
C ALA A 76 -5.12 -10.15 -9.78
N LEU A 77 -4.86 -9.65 -8.57
CA LEU A 77 -5.86 -8.99 -7.73
C LEU A 77 -6.08 -7.51 -8.08
N ALA A 78 -5.14 -6.88 -8.80
CA ALA A 78 -5.20 -5.45 -9.09
C ALA A 78 -6.53 -5.00 -9.71
N PRO A 79 -7.12 -5.68 -10.72
CA PRO A 79 -8.40 -5.25 -11.29
C PRO A 79 -9.56 -5.25 -10.28
N ALA A 80 -9.59 -6.22 -9.36
CA ALA A 80 -10.64 -6.30 -8.34
C ALA A 80 -10.49 -5.17 -7.30
N ILE A 81 -9.26 -4.91 -6.87
CA ILE A 81 -8.94 -3.81 -5.94
C ILE A 81 -9.25 -2.46 -6.60
N GLU A 82 -8.87 -2.27 -7.87
CA GLU A 82 -9.18 -1.07 -8.65
C GLU A 82 -10.69 -0.83 -8.79
N ALA A 83 -11.48 -1.88 -9.00
CA ALA A 83 -12.93 -1.76 -9.05
C ALA A 83 -13.52 -1.29 -7.70
N VAL A 84 -13.02 -1.80 -6.57
CA VAL A 84 -13.42 -1.34 -5.23
C VAL A 84 -13.04 0.12 -5.01
N VAL A 85 -11.82 0.50 -5.37
CA VAL A 85 -11.34 1.90 -5.31
C VAL A 85 -12.22 2.81 -6.16
N ALA A 86 -12.47 2.44 -7.42
CA ALA A 86 -13.28 3.22 -8.35
C ALA A 86 -14.72 3.39 -7.84
N ASN A 87 -15.32 2.35 -7.25
CA ASN A 87 -16.65 2.43 -6.65
C ASN A 87 -16.70 3.44 -5.49
N HIS A 88 -15.73 3.40 -4.57
CA HIS A 88 -15.69 4.33 -3.43
C HIS A 88 -15.42 5.77 -3.85
N VAL A 89 -14.58 5.98 -4.86
CA VAL A 89 -14.37 7.31 -5.46
C VAL A 89 -15.64 7.80 -6.15
N GLY A 90 -16.29 6.96 -6.95
CA GLY A 90 -17.49 7.34 -7.73
C GLY A 90 -18.73 7.59 -6.87
N THR A 91 -18.84 6.94 -5.71
CA THR A 91 -19.97 7.09 -4.79
C THR A 91 -19.68 8.07 -3.63
N ASP A 92 -18.50 8.69 -3.61
CA ASP A 92 -18.04 9.57 -2.52
C ASP A 92 -18.19 8.94 -1.12
N THR A 93 -17.83 7.65 -1.01
CA THR A 93 -17.86 6.88 0.24
C THR A 93 -16.43 6.53 0.65
N PRO A 94 -15.68 7.46 1.26
CA PRO A 94 -14.26 7.24 1.53
C PRO A 94 -14.04 6.10 2.54
N VAL A 95 -13.01 5.30 2.29
CA VAL A 95 -12.56 4.21 3.16
C VAL A 95 -11.04 4.26 3.36
N ILE A 96 -10.54 3.54 4.37
CA ILE A 96 -9.13 3.12 4.43
C ILE A 96 -9.04 1.72 3.82
N LEU A 97 -8.40 1.58 2.67
CA LEU A 97 -8.15 0.28 2.06
C LEU A 97 -6.73 -0.19 2.44
N GLU A 98 -6.59 -1.38 3.01
CA GLU A 98 -5.30 -1.90 3.49
C GLU A 98 -5.05 -3.34 3.02
N GLY A 99 -3.81 -3.67 2.66
CA GLY A 99 -3.48 -5.02 2.21
C GLY A 99 -2.05 -5.19 1.72
N ASP A 100 -1.55 -6.42 1.71
CA ASP A 100 -0.21 -6.74 1.16
C ASP A 100 -0.21 -7.03 -0.34
N TYR A 101 -1.35 -7.37 -0.93
CA TYR A 101 -1.51 -7.46 -2.38
C TYR A 101 -1.90 -6.15 -3.07
N VAL A 102 -1.86 -5.02 -2.36
CA VAL A 102 -2.19 -3.71 -2.93
C VAL A 102 -1.00 -3.15 -3.70
N LEU A 103 -1.20 -2.90 -5.00
CA LEU A 103 -0.26 -2.17 -5.85
C LEU A 103 -0.51 -0.66 -5.77
N PRO A 104 0.51 0.19 -6.03
CA PRO A 104 0.36 1.64 -5.95
C PRO A 104 -0.44 2.27 -7.10
N GLY A 105 -0.71 1.52 -8.17
CA GLY A 105 -1.36 1.99 -9.41
C GLY A 105 -2.66 2.78 -9.23
N PRO A 106 -3.58 2.43 -8.29
CA PRO A 106 -4.81 3.18 -8.09
C PRO A 106 -4.60 4.61 -7.54
N ALA A 107 -3.44 4.89 -6.93
CA ALA A 107 -3.13 6.20 -6.39
C ALA A 107 -2.36 7.02 -7.41
N THR A 108 -2.81 8.26 -7.61
CA THR A 108 -2.11 9.24 -8.42
C THR A 108 -1.82 10.47 -7.58
N PRO A 109 -0.68 11.18 -7.78
CA PRO A 109 -0.32 12.33 -6.95
C PRO A 109 -1.39 13.43 -6.86
N ARG A 110 -2.24 13.54 -7.88
CA ARG A 110 -3.32 14.55 -7.96
C ARG A 110 -4.72 13.94 -7.96
N GLY A 111 -4.84 12.64 -7.70
CA GLY A 111 -6.10 11.92 -7.74
C GLY A 111 -6.86 11.95 -6.43
N PRO A 112 -8.14 11.51 -6.46
CA PRO A 112 -8.98 11.36 -5.27
C PRO A 112 -8.55 10.19 -4.35
N VAL A 113 -7.57 9.41 -4.80
CA VAL A 113 -6.99 8.27 -4.10
C VAL A 113 -5.59 8.64 -3.65
N ARG A 114 -5.40 8.70 -2.33
CA ARG A 114 -4.08 8.84 -1.71
C ARG A 114 -3.56 7.47 -1.33
N ALA A 115 -2.24 7.28 -1.36
CA ALA A 115 -1.61 6.06 -0.90
C ALA A 115 -0.37 6.33 -0.07
N VAL A 116 -0.02 5.35 0.74
CA VAL A 116 1.21 5.27 1.52
C VAL A 116 1.60 3.81 1.69
N PHE A 117 2.88 3.51 1.59
CA PHE A 117 3.39 2.15 1.77
C PHE A 117 4.27 2.05 3.01
N LEU A 118 4.15 0.96 3.74
CA LEU A 118 4.97 0.66 4.92
C LEU A 118 6.04 -0.37 4.58
N HIS A 119 7.29 -0.10 4.96
CA HIS A 119 8.40 -1.03 4.70
C HIS A 119 9.44 -1.07 5.84
N GLU A 120 9.74 -2.27 6.33
CA GLU A 120 10.79 -2.58 7.31
C GLU A 120 11.82 -3.51 6.66
N ASP A 121 13.10 -3.13 6.73
CA ASP A 121 14.20 -3.93 6.18
C ASP A 121 14.76 -4.96 7.18
N ASP A 122 14.49 -4.78 8.49
CA ASP A 122 14.98 -5.67 9.54
C ASP A 122 14.11 -6.94 9.64
N GLU A 123 14.63 -8.04 9.10
CA GLU A 123 13.99 -9.37 9.17
C GLU A 123 13.78 -9.87 10.59
N ALA A 124 14.69 -9.58 11.52
CA ALA A 124 14.54 -10.00 12.91
C ALA A 124 13.37 -9.26 13.55
N GLN A 125 13.20 -7.97 13.23
CA GLN A 125 12.03 -7.20 13.65
C GLN A 125 10.73 -7.73 13.04
N VAL A 126 10.71 -8.07 11.75
CA VAL A 126 9.51 -8.66 11.11
C VAL A 126 9.18 -10.02 11.72
N ALA A 127 10.19 -10.87 11.97
CA ALA A 127 10.00 -12.15 12.65
C ALA A 127 9.47 -11.97 14.08
N ALA A 128 9.94 -10.96 14.82
CA ALA A 128 9.44 -10.62 16.14
C ALA A 128 7.98 -10.13 16.11
N ASN A 129 7.57 -9.43 15.05
CA ASN A 129 6.18 -9.03 14.85
C ASN A 129 5.29 -10.27 14.64
N TYR A 130 5.74 -11.24 13.83
CA TYR A 130 5.02 -12.51 13.67
C TYR A 130 4.93 -13.31 14.95
N LEU A 131 6.03 -13.46 15.69
CA LEU A 131 6.02 -14.17 16.96
C LEU A 131 5.06 -13.55 17.97
N ARG A 132 4.93 -12.22 17.98
CA ARG A 132 3.96 -11.53 18.84
C ARG A 132 2.52 -11.76 18.41
N ARG A 133 2.26 -11.79 17.10
CA ARG A 133 0.92 -11.98 16.53
C ARG A 133 0.47 -13.45 16.61
N GLU A 134 1.39 -14.38 16.43
CA GLU A 134 1.16 -15.81 16.25
C GLU A 134 2.19 -16.60 17.09
N PRO A 135 2.14 -16.53 18.43
CA PRO A 135 3.16 -17.13 19.30
C PRO A 135 3.28 -18.65 19.13
N GLU A 136 2.16 -19.33 18.92
CA GLU A 136 2.11 -20.80 18.73
C GLU A 136 2.78 -21.27 17.43
N ALA A 137 2.91 -20.40 16.43
CA ALA A 137 3.60 -20.72 15.18
C ALA A 137 5.14 -20.63 15.28
N GLY A 138 5.64 -20.19 16.44
CA GLY A 138 7.07 -20.02 16.69
C GLY A 138 7.74 -18.95 15.83
N PRO A 139 9.08 -18.89 15.82
CA PRO A 139 9.84 -17.89 15.06
C PRO A 139 9.75 -18.12 13.53
N GLN A 140 8.83 -17.42 12.86
CA GLN A 140 8.56 -17.52 11.42
C GLN A 140 9.61 -16.82 10.54
N ARG A 141 10.91 -17.15 10.70
CA ARG A 141 12.04 -16.49 10.04
C ARG A 141 11.97 -16.52 8.52
N HIS A 142 11.58 -17.66 7.94
CA HIS A 142 11.42 -17.80 6.49
C HIS A 142 10.37 -16.82 5.94
N ARG A 143 9.18 -16.78 6.55
CA ARG A 143 8.11 -15.83 6.19
C ARG A 143 8.56 -14.37 6.36
N ALA A 144 9.35 -14.07 7.40
CA ALA A 144 9.90 -12.74 7.61
C ALA A 144 10.82 -12.31 6.47
N ARG A 145 11.74 -13.19 6.02
CA ARG A 145 12.60 -12.92 4.85
C ARG A 145 11.77 -12.67 3.59
N VAL A 146 10.77 -13.51 3.31
CA VAL A 146 9.83 -13.31 2.18
C VAL A 146 9.18 -11.93 2.27
N SER A 147 8.67 -11.56 3.44
CA SER A 147 7.96 -10.29 3.64
C SER A 147 8.86 -9.08 3.46
N VAL A 148 10.12 -9.16 3.88
CA VAL A 148 11.10 -8.08 3.64
C VAL A 148 11.43 -7.96 2.16
N LEU A 149 11.67 -9.07 1.45
CA LEU A 149 11.95 -9.05 0.02
C LEU A 149 10.77 -8.50 -0.80
N TYR A 150 9.56 -9.01 -0.54
CA TYR A 150 8.35 -8.53 -1.19
C TYR A 150 8.05 -7.07 -0.83
N GLY A 151 8.26 -6.69 0.44
CA GLY A 151 8.14 -5.31 0.92
C GLY A 151 9.09 -4.35 0.19
N ARG A 152 10.34 -4.75 -0.06
CA ARG A 152 11.28 -3.94 -0.86
C ARG A 152 10.77 -3.75 -2.28
N TRP A 153 10.22 -4.79 -2.89
CA TRP A 153 9.63 -4.69 -4.22
C TRP A 153 8.45 -3.72 -4.23
N LEU A 154 7.49 -3.86 -3.30
CA LEU A 154 6.36 -2.92 -3.17
C LEU A 154 6.82 -1.49 -2.92
N ALA A 155 7.82 -1.29 -2.07
CA ALA A 155 8.40 0.02 -1.80
C ALA A 155 9.07 0.62 -3.05
N ALA A 156 9.69 -0.19 -3.90
CA ALA A 156 10.22 0.25 -5.18
C ALA A 156 9.09 0.67 -6.14
N GLN A 157 8.02 -0.13 -6.25
CA GLN A 157 6.83 0.20 -7.04
C GLN A 157 6.20 1.52 -6.56
N ALA A 158 6.02 1.68 -5.25
CA ALA A 158 5.44 2.89 -4.66
C ALA A 158 6.28 4.13 -5.00
N ARG A 159 7.59 4.06 -4.82
CA ARG A 159 8.50 5.17 -5.19
C ARG A 159 8.44 5.50 -6.67
N ALA A 160 8.41 4.49 -7.54
CA ALA A 160 8.28 4.69 -8.98
C ALA A 160 6.97 5.39 -9.38
N ALA A 161 5.89 5.17 -8.61
CA ALA A 161 4.60 5.82 -8.77
C ALA A 161 4.50 7.19 -8.06
N GLY A 162 5.56 7.67 -7.40
CA GLY A 162 5.54 8.90 -6.60
C GLY A 162 4.73 8.77 -5.29
N VAL A 163 4.46 7.54 -4.85
CA VAL A 163 3.75 7.25 -3.60
C VAL A 163 4.77 7.14 -2.45
N PRO A 164 4.53 7.83 -1.31
CA PRO A 164 5.47 7.82 -0.20
C PRO A 164 5.58 6.44 0.46
N VAL A 165 6.80 6.13 0.91
CA VAL A 165 7.12 4.93 1.70
C VAL A 165 7.58 5.37 3.09
N VAL A 166 6.89 4.89 4.13
CA VAL A 166 7.14 5.25 5.53
C VAL A 166 7.75 4.07 6.26
N ALA A 167 8.86 4.31 6.97
CA ALA A 167 9.46 3.33 7.87
C ALA A 167 8.52 3.08 9.08
N PRO A 168 8.18 1.84 9.42
CA PRO A 168 7.21 1.55 10.48
C PRO A 168 7.66 1.96 11.88
N ARG A 169 8.96 1.96 12.16
CA ARG A 169 9.49 2.31 13.48
C ARG A 169 9.84 3.81 13.60
N PRO A 170 9.61 4.41 14.78
CA PRO A 170 8.95 3.85 15.97
C PRO A 170 7.45 3.56 15.75
N TRP A 171 6.93 2.48 16.34
CA TRP A 171 5.53 2.06 16.14
C TRP A 171 4.52 3.02 16.79
N LYS A 172 4.90 3.67 17.89
CA LYS A 172 4.01 4.50 18.73
C LYS A 172 3.41 5.69 17.99
N ASP A 173 4.16 6.26 17.04
CA ASP A 173 3.80 7.47 16.30
C ASP A 173 3.54 7.19 14.81
N LEU A 174 3.60 5.92 14.40
CA LEU A 174 3.50 5.52 12.99
C LEU A 174 2.22 6.04 12.34
N ALA A 175 1.07 5.93 13.00
CA ALA A 175 -0.20 6.44 12.46
C ALA A 175 -0.18 7.98 12.28
N GLY A 176 0.49 8.70 13.18
CA GLY A 176 0.67 10.15 13.08
C GLY A 176 1.55 10.52 11.89
N ARG A 177 2.72 9.88 11.77
CA ARG A 177 3.65 10.09 10.65
C ARG A 177 3.02 9.76 9.30
N VAL A 178 2.21 8.70 9.23
CA VAL A 178 1.47 8.34 8.02
C VAL A 178 0.44 9.40 7.66
N ALA A 179 -0.34 9.89 8.63
CA ALA A 179 -1.30 10.96 8.40
C ALA A 179 -0.63 12.23 7.88
N GLU A 180 0.44 12.68 8.54
CA GLU A 180 1.24 13.85 8.13
C GLU A 180 1.78 13.69 6.71
N THR A 181 2.39 12.54 6.39
CA THR A 181 2.93 12.25 5.05
C THR A 181 1.87 12.38 3.95
N VAL A 182 0.66 11.86 4.22
CA VAL A 182 -0.46 11.92 3.28
C VAL A 182 -1.00 13.36 3.19
N GLU A 183 -1.09 14.09 4.30
CA GLU A 183 -1.57 15.47 4.34
C GLU A 183 -0.59 16.46 3.66
N ASP A 184 0.72 16.30 3.84
CA ASP A 184 1.77 17.16 3.26
C ASP A 184 1.86 17.03 1.74
N THR A 185 1.72 15.80 1.22
CA THR A 185 1.70 15.57 -0.22
C THR A 185 0.46 16.22 -0.88
N SER A 186 -0.62 16.49 -0.13
CA SER A 186 -1.72 17.35 -0.62
C SER A 186 -1.36 18.83 -0.62
N ALA A 187 -0.59 19.31 0.37
CA ALA A 187 -0.26 20.72 0.54
C ALA A 187 0.80 21.23 -0.45
N GLU A 188 1.86 20.45 -0.72
CA GLU A 188 2.87 20.80 -1.74
C GLU A 188 2.27 20.93 -3.15
N THR A 189 1.11 20.33 -3.37
CA THR A 189 0.40 20.28 -4.65
C THR A 189 -0.53 21.49 -4.89
N VAL A 190 -0.84 22.31 -3.87
CA VAL A 190 -1.76 23.46 -3.95
C VAL A 190 -1.05 24.81 -4.17
N ALA A 191 0.29 24.86 -4.12
CA ALA A 191 1.02 26.10 -4.39
C ALA A 191 0.81 26.57 -5.86
N PRO A 192 0.27 27.78 -6.12
CA PRO A 192 0.10 28.27 -7.48
C PRO A 192 1.46 28.54 -8.13
N PRO A 193 1.57 28.48 -9.48
CA PRO A 193 2.80 28.86 -10.15
C PRO A 193 3.12 30.31 -9.79
N ARG A 194 4.33 30.56 -9.29
CA ARG A 194 4.84 31.92 -9.12
C ARG A 194 4.94 32.56 -10.50
N SER A 195 3.94 33.35 -10.85
CA SER A 195 3.95 34.22 -12.02
C SER A 195 5.06 35.25 -11.85
N THR A 196 6.18 35.07 -12.53
CA THR A 196 7.15 36.13 -12.75
C THR A 196 6.66 37.00 -13.91
N ALA A 197 5.67 37.86 -13.63
CA ALA A 197 5.35 38.98 -14.50
C ALA A 197 6.30 40.14 -14.13
N ALA A 198 7.43 40.24 -14.85
CA ALA A 198 8.15 41.49 -14.97
C ALA A 198 7.60 42.21 -16.20
N GLU A 199 6.57 43.04 -16.01
CA GLU A 199 6.23 44.10 -16.95
C GLU A 199 7.33 45.16 -16.90
N SER A 200 8.05 45.33 -18.00
CA SER A 200 8.78 46.57 -18.30
C SER A 200 8.29 47.10 -19.64
N LEU A 201 7.44 48.13 -19.54
CA LEU A 201 6.91 48.93 -20.66
C LEU A 201 8.03 49.63 -21.45
N PRO A 202 7.87 49.84 -22.77
CA PRO A 202 8.86 50.54 -23.59
C PRO A 202 8.74 52.07 -23.42
N ARG A 203 9.88 52.75 -23.27
CA ARG A 203 9.97 54.20 -23.48
C ARG A 203 10.41 54.45 -24.93
N SER A 204 9.53 55.06 -25.73
CA SER A 204 9.92 55.72 -26.99
C SER A 204 10.78 56.94 -26.70
N PRO A 205 11.82 57.22 -27.51
CA PRO A 205 12.43 58.54 -27.58
C PRO A 205 11.73 59.42 -28.63
N ALA A 206 11.64 60.70 -28.31
CA ALA A 206 11.25 61.77 -29.21
C ALA A 206 12.43 62.18 -30.11
N ALA A 207 12.19 62.26 -31.42
CA ALA A 207 12.71 63.24 -32.38
C ALA A 207 12.11 62.94 -33.76
#